data_AF-A0A523VVD7-F1
#
_entry.id   AF-A0A523VVD7-F1
#
_cell.length_a   1.000
_cell.length_b   1.000
_cell.length_c   1.000
_cell.angle_alpha   90.00
_cell.angle_beta   90.00
_cell.angle_gamma   90.00
#
_symmetry.space_group_name_H-M   'P 1'
#
loop_
_entity.id
_entity.type
_entity.pdbx_description
1 polymer ?
#
loop_
_entity_poly.entity_id
_entity_poly.type
_entity_poly.pdbx_seq_one_letter_code
_entity_poly.pdbx_strand_id
1 'polypeptide(L)'
;MADFHTKTFYGQKRSVRVTSPSKQVPYIFLSCLNRKNDGSWEKPSEGEGKTVRLSIEEIICILEVLYRRSANWRGYHVFKERKTEIYVGWEDESRQVLRVKIGEYVKKLRFPNLNFMTLLLDHILKEKIEFATSGTFETKTIEKAELDEEAEYGLFSEHITARDGLHIVETTEFSVSRNIVEINAKIKVESPKALLITLDSGEEFWIPKSTIHSTYDVNEKKKSQKMLVDKWIIEKNKILK
;
A
#
# COMPACT_ATOMS: atom_id res chain seq x y z
N MET A 1 -2.60 28.77 2.97
CA MET A 1 -2.06 27.56 3.61
C MET A 1 -0.83 27.11 2.84
N ALA A 2 0.16 26.52 3.52
CA ALA A 2 1.34 25.98 2.84
C ALA A 2 0.95 24.83 1.90
N ASP A 3 1.67 24.66 0.80
CA ASP A 3 1.39 23.59 -0.19
C ASP A 3 2.16 22.29 0.12
N PHE A 4 3.13 22.34 1.02
CA PHE A 4 3.97 21.21 1.37
C PHE A 4 4.23 21.17 2.88
N HIS A 5 4.48 19.97 3.40
CA HIS A 5 4.82 19.74 4.79
C HIS A 5 6.10 18.92 4.89
N THR A 6 6.95 19.24 5.86
CA THR A 6 8.10 18.39 6.20
C THR A 6 8.31 18.42 7.70
N LYS A 7 8.32 17.25 8.33
CA LYS A 7 8.63 17.09 9.75
C LYS A 7 9.55 15.89 9.95
N THR A 8 10.69 16.14 10.59
CA THR A 8 11.59 15.07 11.06
C THR A 8 11.44 14.88 12.57
N PHE A 9 11.32 13.63 12.99
CA PHE A 9 11.29 13.18 14.38
C PHE A 9 12.64 12.56 14.72
N TYR A 10 13.57 13.39 15.19
CA TYR A 10 14.91 12.95 15.55
C TYR A 10 14.92 12.10 16.83
N GLY A 11 15.85 11.15 16.86
CA GLY A 11 16.33 10.49 18.07
C GLY A 11 17.86 10.55 18.09
N GLN A 12 18.49 9.84 19.02
CA GLN A 12 19.95 9.88 19.15
C GLN A 12 20.70 9.33 17.92
N LYS A 13 20.24 8.19 17.39
CA LYS A 13 20.88 7.48 16.27
C LYS A 13 20.00 7.26 15.05
N ARG A 14 18.70 7.53 15.18
CA ARG A 14 17.68 7.19 14.18
C ARG A 14 16.62 8.27 14.12
N SER A 15 16.06 8.50 12.95
CA SER A 15 14.98 9.46 12.73
C SER A 15 13.92 8.87 11.81
N VAL A 16 12.71 9.42 11.91
CA VAL A 16 11.66 9.24 10.91
C VAL A 16 11.23 10.61 10.40
N ARG A 17 11.05 10.75 9.09
CA ARG A 17 10.64 12.00 8.43
C ARG A 17 9.35 11.76 7.67
N VAL A 18 8.40 12.65 7.86
CA VAL A 18 7.17 12.75 7.05
C VAL A 18 7.34 13.95 6.13
N THR A 19 7.20 13.72 4.82
CA THR A 19 7.21 14.76 3.81
C THR A 19 5.93 14.67 3.00
N SER A 20 5.10 15.71 3.03
CA SER A 20 3.99 15.88 2.10
C SER A 20 4.44 16.82 0.98
N PRO A 21 4.53 16.37 -0.27
CA PRO A 21 4.62 17.26 -1.43
C PRO A 21 3.28 18.01 -1.62
N SER A 22 3.11 18.69 -2.77
CA SER A 22 1.93 19.50 -3.10
C SER A 22 0.63 18.86 -2.64
N LYS A 23 -0.28 19.64 -2.06
CA LYS A 23 -1.59 19.14 -1.62
C LYS A 23 -2.42 18.48 -2.74
N GLN A 24 -2.08 18.80 -3.99
CA GLN A 24 -2.71 18.25 -5.19
C GLN A 24 -2.29 16.82 -5.52
N VAL A 25 -1.20 16.28 -4.94
CA VAL A 25 -0.81 14.90 -5.22
C VAL A 25 -1.24 13.94 -4.10
N PRO A 26 -1.83 12.76 -4.41
CA PRO A 26 -2.51 11.89 -3.45
C PRO A 26 -1.55 10.95 -2.69
N TYR A 27 -0.41 11.47 -2.24
CA TYR A 27 0.57 10.69 -1.49
C TYR A 27 1.44 11.56 -0.58
N ILE A 28 2.13 10.90 0.35
CA ILE A 28 3.23 11.46 1.14
C ILE A 28 4.48 10.57 1.01
N PHE A 29 5.59 11.01 1.58
CA PHE A 29 6.77 10.17 1.79
C PHE A 29 7.03 9.96 3.26
N LEU A 30 7.35 8.72 3.62
CA LEU A 30 7.85 8.35 4.93
C LEU A 30 9.30 7.86 4.78
N SER A 31 10.21 8.50 5.48
CA SER A 31 11.64 8.14 5.45
C SER A 31 12.13 7.74 6.82
N CYS A 32 12.99 6.73 6.90
CA CYS A 32 13.83 6.47 8.06
C CYS A 32 15.30 6.68 7.71
N LEU A 33 16.01 7.40 8.59
CA LEU A 33 17.42 7.76 8.42
C LEU A 33 18.18 7.46 9.71
N ASN A 34 19.38 6.91 9.60
CA ASN A 34 20.30 6.75 10.70
C ASN A 34 21.29 7.91 10.78
N ARG A 35 21.85 8.09 11.97
CA ARG A 35 22.98 8.96 12.21
C ARG A 35 24.26 8.17 11.93
N LYS A 36 25.14 8.74 11.11
CA LYS A 36 26.44 8.17 10.77
C LYS A 36 27.41 8.31 11.95
N ASN A 37 28.54 7.60 11.87
CA ASN A 37 29.58 7.60 12.90
C ASN A 37 30.23 8.98 13.09
N ASP A 38 30.28 9.79 12.02
CA ASP A 38 30.78 11.17 12.04
C ASP A 38 29.78 12.17 12.67
N GLY A 39 28.61 11.69 13.11
CA GLY A 39 27.56 12.50 13.71
C GLY A 39 26.62 13.18 12.70
N SER A 40 26.87 13.08 11.40
CA SER A 40 25.96 13.53 10.35
C SER A 40 24.77 12.57 10.18
N TRP A 41 23.72 13.01 9.50
CA TRP A 41 22.57 12.15 9.18
C TRP A 41 22.68 11.63 7.75
N GLU A 42 22.23 10.40 7.54
CA GLU A 42 22.03 9.84 6.19
C GLU A 42 21.15 10.75 5.33
N LYS A 43 21.46 10.81 4.03
CA LYS A 43 20.74 11.63 3.06
C LYS A 43 20.09 10.77 1.97
N PRO A 44 18.75 10.85 1.80
CA PRO A 44 18.06 10.17 0.71
C PRO A 44 18.59 10.51 -0.68
N SER A 45 19.06 11.75 -0.89
CA SER A 45 19.64 12.20 -2.16
C SER A 45 20.93 11.47 -2.54
N GLU A 46 21.62 10.89 -1.56
CA GLU A 46 22.84 10.10 -1.76
C GLU A 46 22.53 8.58 -1.78
N GLY A 47 21.25 8.19 -1.84
CA GLY A 47 20.81 6.80 -1.80
C GLY A 47 20.83 6.17 -0.40
N GLU A 48 21.03 6.98 0.64
CA GLU A 48 21.10 6.52 2.03
C GLU A 48 19.74 6.55 2.73
N GLY A 49 19.62 5.78 3.81
CA GLY A 49 18.35 5.62 4.50
C GLY A 49 17.35 4.79 3.70
N LYS A 50 16.07 4.91 4.06
CA LYS A 50 14.99 4.29 3.29
C LYS A 50 13.80 5.22 3.25
N THR A 51 13.29 5.49 2.05
CA THR A 51 12.08 6.28 1.82
C THR A 51 11.09 5.44 1.05
N VAL A 52 9.83 5.50 1.47
CA VAL A 52 8.67 4.91 0.79
C VAL A 52 7.66 6.02 0.51
N ARG A 53 7.00 5.93 -0.64
CA ARG A 53 5.78 6.70 -0.92
C ARG A 53 4.68 6.09 -0.06
N LEU A 54 3.66 6.84 0.35
CA LEU A 54 2.49 6.29 1.03
C LEU A 54 1.25 6.86 0.39
N SER A 55 0.31 5.99 0.03
CA SER A 55 -0.98 6.41 -0.51
C SER A 55 -1.89 7.01 0.58
N ILE A 56 -3.03 7.60 0.17
CA ILE A 56 -4.08 8.05 1.09
C ILE A 56 -4.57 6.90 2.00
N GLU A 57 -4.77 5.70 1.43
CA GLU A 57 -5.20 4.50 2.15
C GLU A 57 -4.17 4.04 3.18
N GLU A 58 -2.88 4.10 2.86
CA GLU A 58 -1.83 3.74 3.82
C GLU A 58 -1.72 4.77 4.95
N ILE A 59 -1.95 6.05 4.68
CA ILE A 59 -2.07 7.08 5.72
C ILE A 59 -3.23 6.73 6.67
N ILE A 60 -4.37 6.30 6.14
CA ILE A 60 -5.54 5.87 6.93
C ILE A 60 -5.17 4.66 7.81
N CYS A 61 -4.48 3.66 7.27
CA CYS A 61 -4.05 2.48 8.04
C CYS A 61 -3.09 2.85 9.18
N ILE A 62 -2.14 3.75 8.94
CA ILE A 62 -1.24 4.26 9.98
C ILE A 62 -2.02 5.02 11.06
N LEU A 63 -2.99 5.85 10.66
CA LEU A 63 -3.84 6.58 11.59
C LEU A 63 -4.69 5.63 12.44
N GLU A 64 -5.16 4.52 11.90
CA GLU A 64 -5.89 3.50 12.66
C GLU A 64 -5.03 2.92 13.81
N VAL A 65 -3.74 2.68 13.57
CA VAL A 65 -2.78 2.26 14.60
C VAL A 65 -2.56 3.38 15.61
N LEU A 66 -2.35 4.63 15.15
CA LEU A 66 -2.12 5.79 16.01
C LEU A 66 -3.31 6.12 16.92
N TYR A 67 -4.53 5.94 16.41
CA TYR A 67 -5.78 6.04 17.17
C TYR A 67 -6.03 4.84 18.09
N ARG A 68 -5.07 3.90 18.18
CA ARG A 68 -5.14 2.71 19.02
C ARG A 68 -6.34 1.82 18.69
N ARG A 69 -6.80 1.82 17.44
CA ARG A 69 -7.88 0.93 16.98
C ARG A 69 -7.33 -0.41 16.50
N SER A 70 -6.13 -0.36 15.91
CA SER A 70 -5.37 -1.53 15.50
C SER A 70 -4.04 -1.62 16.26
N ALA A 71 -3.60 -2.86 16.52
CA ALA A 71 -2.35 -3.11 17.25
C ALA A 71 -1.13 -2.74 16.39
N ASN A 72 -1.22 -3.08 15.10
CA ASN A 72 -0.21 -2.77 14.10
C ASN A 72 -0.82 -2.79 12.69
N TRP A 73 -0.07 -2.18 11.78
CA TRP A 73 -0.27 -2.24 10.34
C TRP A 73 1.02 -2.69 9.67
N ARG A 74 0.90 -3.50 8.63
CA ARG A 74 1.98 -3.93 7.73
C ARG A 74 1.63 -3.60 6.29
N GLY A 75 2.52 -2.90 5.61
CA GLY A 75 2.47 -2.62 4.18
C GLY A 75 3.64 -3.29 3.45
N TYR A 76 3.48 -3.61 2.17
CA TYR A 76 4.60 -4.07 1.35
C TYR A 76 4.64 -3.35 0.01
N HIS A 77 5.79 -2.77 -0.30
CA HIS A 77 6.04 -2.06 -1.55
C HIS A 77 6.96 -2.89 -2.44
N VAL A 78 6.60 -3.08 -3.71
CA VAL A 78 7.40 -3.89 -4.66
C VAL A 78 7.95 -2.99 -5.75
N PHE A 79 9.28 -2.92 -5.85
CA PHE A 79 9.96 -2.17 -6.90
C PHE A 79 11.15 -2.95 -7.44
N LYS A 80 11.20 -3.17 -8.77
CA LYS A 80 12.26 -3.95 -9.45
C LYS A 80 12.57 -5.26 -8.70
N GLU A 81 11.54 -6.06 -8.45
CA GLU A 81 11.56 -7.34 -7.72
C GLU A 81 11.96 -7.28 -6.23
N ARG A 82 12.28 -6.09 -5.70
CA ARG A 82 12.58 -5.91 -4.28
C ARG A 82 11.31 -5.56 -3.51
N LYS A 83 10.91 -6.45 -2.60
CA LYS A 83 9.82 -6.23 -1.65
C LYS A 83 10.35 -5.52 -0.40
N THR A 84 9.86 -4.31 -0.14
CA THR A 84 10.16 -3.53 1.08
C THR A 84 8.96 -3.61 2.02
N GLU A 85 9.16 -4.16 3.22
CA GLU A 85 8.17 -4.12 4.30
C GLU A 85 8.12 -2.73 4.94
N ILE A 86 6.92 -2.25 5.20
CA ILE A 86 6.61 -1.12 6.05
C ILE A 86 5.81 -1.66 7.24
N TYR A 87 6.23 -1.33 8.45
CA TYR A 87 5.53 -1.75 9.66
C TYR A 87 5.35 -0.57 10.59
N VAL A 88 4.11 -0.38 11.07
CA VAL A 88 3.79 0.59 12.11
C VAL A 88 2.98 -0.13 13.18
N GLY A 89 3.47 -0.19 14.40
CA GLY A 89 2.76 -0.90 15.47
C GLY A 89 3.24 -0.58 16.86
N TRP A 90 2.40 -0.85 17.84
CA TRP A 90 2.75 -0.71 19.25
C TRP A 90 3.73 -1.81 19.67
N GLU A 91 4.71 -1.49 20.54
CA GLU A 91 5.66 -2.50 21.02
C GLU A 91 5.02 -3.52 21.98
N ASP A 92 4.01 -3.07 22.70
CA ASP A 92 3.31 -3.85 23.72
C ASP A 92 1.89 -3.30 23.93
N GLU A 93 1.14 -3.96 24.81
CA GLU A 93 -0.25 -3.62 25.15
C GLU A 93 -0.40 -2.25 25.83
N SER A 94 0.67 -1.68 26.39
CA SER A 94 0.62 -0.35 27.04
C SER A 94 0.44 0.79 26.02
N ARG A 95 0.77 0.55 24.74
CA ARG A 95 0.65 1.49 23.62
C ARG A 95 1.27 2.87 23.89
N GLN A 96 2.41 2.86 24.59
CA GLN A 96 3.21 4.05 24.89
C GLN A 96 4.34 4.28 23.88
N VAL A 97 4.72 3.22 23.15
CA VAL A 97 5.84 3.22 22.21
C VAL A 97 5.36 2.68 20.88
N LEU A 98 5.37 3.55 19.87
CA LEU A 98 5.10 3.15 18.50
C LEU A 98 6.43 2.83 17.81
N ARG A 99 6.51 1.66 17.19
CA ARG A 99 7.61 1.27 16.33
C ARG A 99 7.21 1.50 14.87
N VAL A 100 8.00 2.32 14.19
CA VAL A 100 7.94 2.51 12.73
C VAL A 100 9.16 1.81 12.14
N LYS A 101 8.94 0.90 11.19
CA LYS A 101 9.98 0.15 10.47
C LYS A 101 9.76 0.26 8.97
N ILE A 102 10.84 0.48 8.22
CA ILE A 102 10.86 0.47 6.75
C ILE A 102 12.09 -0.31 6.31
N GLY A 103 11.89 -1.52 5.80
CA GLY A 103 12.98 -2.49 5.61
C GLY A 103 13.77 -2.69 6.92
N GLU A 104 15.08 -2.55 6.89
CA GLU A 104 15.93 -2.70 8.08
C GLU A 104 15.95 -1.50 9.03
N TYR A 105 15.38 -0.36 8.61
CA TYR A 105 15.38 0.85 9.42
C TYR A 105 14.24 0.83 10.43
N VAL A 106 14.53 1.15 11.69
CA VAL A 106 13.53 1.13 12.77
C VAL A 106 13.64 2.37 13.65
N LYS A 107 12.57 3.15 13.76
CA LYS A 107 12.45 4.27 14.69
C LYS A 107 11.30 4.05 15.69
N LYS A 108 11.60 4.24 16.97
CA LYS A 108 10.58 4.29 18.02
C LYS A 108 10.11 5.72 18.25
N LEU A 109 8.82 5.92 18.44
CA LEU A 109 8.19 7.18 18.81
C LEU A 109 7.50 7.01 20.16
N ARG A 110 7.60 8.05 20.99
CA ARG A 110 6.95 8.18 22.29
C ARG A 110 6.30 9.55 22.36
N PHE A 111 5.52 9.81 23.41
CA PHE A 111 5.08 11.16 23.75
C PHE A 111 6.30 12.13 23.81
N PRO A 112 6.21 13.37 23.30
CA PRO A 112 5.07 14.00 22.62
C PRO A 112 5.03 13.77 21.10
N ASN A 113 6.07 13.16 20.52
CA ASN A 113 6.19 12.94 19.08
C ASN A 113 5.04 12.11 18.49
N LEU A 114 4.48 11.17 19.27
CA LEU A 114 3.30 10.39 18.87
C LEU A 114 2.09 11.29 18.58
N ASN A 115 1.77 12.19 19.51
CA ASN A 115 0.64 13.09 19.37
C ASN A 115 0.85 14.03 18.18
N PHE A 116 2.07 14.55 18.03
CA PHE A 116 2.41 15.38 16.88
C PHE A 116 2.24 14.63 15.56
N MET A 117 2.75 13.40 15.45
CA MET A 117 2.61 12.59 14.24
C MET A 117 1.15 12.31 13.90
N THR A 118 0.33 12.03 14.92
CA THR A 118 -1.12 11.81 14.77
C THR A 118 -1.81 13.05 14.20
N LEU A 119 -1.60 14.21 14.83
CA LEU A 119 -2.19 15.47 14.37
C LEU A 119 -1.71 15.86 12.97
N LEU A 120 -0.42 15.64 12.67
CA LEU A 120 0.16 15.94 11.37
C LEU A 120 -0.44 15.07 10.26
N LEU A 121 -0.54 13.75 10.48
CA LEU A 121 -1.11 12.84 9.49
C LEU A 121 -2.61 13.05 9.30
N ASP A 122 -3.35 13.40 10.36
CA ASP A 122 -4.79 13.74 10.26
C ASP A 122 -5.00 15.03 9.44
N HIS A 123 -4.18 16.06 9.69
CA HIS A 123 -4.16 17.30 8.90
C HIS A 123 -3.87 17.01 7.43
N ILE A 124 -2.78 16.30 7.14
CA ILE A 124 -2.38 15.99 5.77
C ILE A 124 -3.45 15.14 5.08
N LEU A 125 -4.02 14.13 5.76
CA LEU A 125 -5.06 13.29 5.18
C LEU A 125 -6.27 14.12 4.72
N LYS A 126 -6.77 15.02 5.57
CA LYS A 126 -7.89 15.91 5.23
C LYS A 126 -7.57 16.77 4.01
N GLU A 127 -6.37 17.35 4.00
CA GLU A 127 -5.89 18.16 2.88
C GLU A 127 -5.79 17.34 1.58
N LYS A 128 -5.23 16.13 1.63
CA LYS A 128 -5.12 15.25 0.44
C LYS A 128 -6.50 14.81 -0.06
N ILE A 129 -7.43 14.50 0.83
CA ILE A 129 -8.81 14.19 0.44
C ILE A 129 -9.43 15.41 -0.24
N GLU A 130 -9.32 16.60 0.34
CA GLU A 130 -9.93 17.80 -0.23
C GLU A 130 -9.36 18.16 -1.61
N PHE A 131 -8.04 18.17 -1.76
CA PHE A 131 -7.38 18.72 -2.95
C PHE A 131 -6.95 17.68 -3.97
N ALA A 132 -6.49 16.50 -3.55
CA ALA A 132 -6.00 15.48 -4.48
C ALA A 132 -7.10 14.54 -5.01
N THR A 133 -8.32 14.63 -4.48
CA THR A 133 -9.47 13.82 -4.93
C THR A 133 -10.60 14.63 -5.58
N SER A 134 -10.53 15.97 -5.53
CA SER A 134 -11.48 16.84 -6.22
C SER A 134 -11.11 16.98 -7.70
N GLY A 135 -11.99 16.51 -8.58
CA GLY A 135 -11.72 16.39 -10.01
C GLY A 135 -11.63 17.73 -10.72
N THR A 136 -10.41 18.20 -10.99
CA THR A 136 -9.99 18.99 -12.17
C THR A 136 -8.47 19.00 -12.22
N PHE A 137 -7.85 17.88 -12.60
CA PHE A 137 -6.48 17.93 -13.09
C PHE A 137 -6.54 18.37 -14.55
N GLU A 138 -6.20 19.64 -14.83
CA GLU A 138 -5.71 19.99 -16.16
C GLU A 138 -4.39 19.27 -16.34
N THR A 139 -4.45 18.06 -16.90
CA THR A 139 -3.27 17.36 -17.40
C THR A 139 -2.74 18.20 -18.55
N LYS A 140 -1.85 19.17 -18.26
CA LYS A 140 -1.02 19.76 -19.30
C LYS A 140 -0.31 18.60 -19.96
N THR A 141 -0.66 18.34 -21.21
CA THR A 141 -0.03 17.38 -22.09
C THR A 141 1.44 17.77 -22.20
N ILE A 142 2.28 17.26 -21.29
CA ILE A 142 3.72 17.31 -21.45
C ILE A 142 4.01 16.27 -22.52
N GLU A 143 4.39 16.76 -23.69
CA GLU A 143 4.84 15.95 -24.81
C GLU A 143 5.89 14.95 -24.35
N LYS A 144 5.69 13.68 -24.74
CA LYS A 144 6.54 12.51 -24.55
C LYS A 144 8.01 12.84 -24.23
N ALA A 145 8.31 12.97 -22.95
CA ALA A 145 9.65 12.75 -22.41
C ALA A 145 9.50 11.62 -21.40
N GLU A 146 10.20 10.51 -21.67
CA GLU A 146 10.34 9.27 -20.88
C GLU A 146 9.97 9.39 -19.40
N LEU A 147 8.66 9.35 -19.10
CA LEU A 147 8.15 9.18 -17.75
C LEU A 147 7.97 7.68 -17.58
N ASP A 148 8.80 7.10 -16.71
CA ASP A 148 8.56 5.79 -16.10
C ASP A 148 7.05 5.65 -15.85
N GLU A 149 6.44 4.62 -16.42
CA GLU A 149 5.02 4.31 -16.25
C GLU A 149 4.72 4.20 -14.75
N GLU A 150 4.25 5.29 -14.12
CA GLU A 150 3.69 5.26 -12.77
C GLU A 150 2.40 4.44 -12.86
N ALA A 151 2.57 3.11 -12.74
CA ALA A 151 1.51 2.15 -12.69
C ALA A 151 0.45 2.61 -11.69
N GLU A 152 -0.81 2.61 -12.13
CA GLU A 152 -1.98 2.86 -11.32
C GLU A 152 -1.92 1.96 -10.07
N TYR A 153 -1.69 2.54 -8.89
CA TYR A 153 -1.44 1.78 -7.65
C TYR A 153 -2.77 1.18 -7.12
N GLY A 154 -2.85 -0.15 -7.03
CA GLY A 154 -3.95 -0.83 -6.35
C GLY A 154 -3.54 -1.28 -4.94
N LEU A 155 -4.26 -0.81 -3.91
CA LEU A 155 -4.09 -1.29 -2.54
C LEU A 155 -5.14 -2.34 -2.19
N PHE A 156 -4.68 -3.49 -1.71
CA PHE A 156 -5.53 -4.49 -1.09
C PHE A 156 -5.30 -4.49 0.42
N SER A 157 -6.37 -4.46 1.22
CA SER A 157 -6.32 -4.45 2.69
C SER A 157 -7.09 -5.63 3.28
N GLU A 158 -6.44 -6.35 4.20
CA GLU A 158 -7.06 -7.42 5.00
C GLU A 158 -7.06 -7.03 6.48
N HIS A 159 -8.20 -7.26 7.14
CA HIS A 159 -8.33 -7.13 8.60
C HIS A 159 -8.25 -8.52 9.22
N ILE A 160 -7.19 -8.77 10.00
CA ILE A 160 -6.97 -10.04 10.69
C ILE A 160 -7.24 -9.80 12.17
N THR A 161 -8.10 -10.62 12.78
CA THR A 161 -8.34 -10.53 14.23
C THR A 161 -7.27 -11.33 14.97
N ALA A 162 -6.47 -10.66 15.80
CA ALA A 162 -5.45 -11.29 16.63
C ALA A 162 -6.05 -11.95 17.87
N ARG A 163 -5.26 -12.82 18.52
CA ARG A 163 -5.68 -13.62 19.69
C ARG A 163 -6.06 -12.80 20.92
N ASP A 164 -5.64 -11.54 20.97
CA ASP A 164 -5.96 -10.55 22.00
C ASP A 164 -7.26 -9.77 21.72
N GLY A 165 -7.97 -10.09 20.64
CA GLY A 165 -9.19 -9.40 20.22
C GLY A 165 -8.95 -8.09 19.47
N LEU A 166 -7.69 -7.74 19.16
CA LEU A 166 -7.38 -6.57 18.34
C LEU A 166 -7.24 -6.89 16.87
N HIS A 167 -7.59 -5.90 16.04
CA HIS A 167 -7.39 -5.99 14.60
C HIS A 167 -5.93 -5.67 14.23
N ILE A 168 -5.41 -6.46 13.30
CA ILE A 168 -4.19 -6.23 12.55
C ILE A 168 -4.62 -5.87 11.14
N VAL A 169 -4.06 -4.80 10.59
CA VAL A 169 -4.30 -4.38 9.22
C VAL A 169 -3.08 -4.78 8.39
N GLU A 170 -3.28 -5.56 7.33
CA GLU A 170 -2.22 -5.86 6.36
C GLU A 170 -2.60 -5.29 5.00
N THR A 171 -1.68 -4.55 4.39
CA THR A 171 -1.79 -4.05 3.02
C THR A 171 -0.63 -4.55 2.18
N THR A 172 -0.91 -4.86 0.92
CA THR A 172 0.13 -5.17 -0.06
C THR A 172 -0.12 -4.30 -1.28
N GLU A 173 0.91 -3.57 -1.71
CA GLU A 173 0.87 -2.93 -3.02
C GLU A 173 0.83 -4.01 -4.09
N PHE A 174 -0.16 -3.93 -4.97
CA PHE A 174 -0.08 -4.60 -6.24
C PHE A 174 0.33 -3.56 -7.28
N SER A 175 1.56 -3.65 -7.78
CA SER A 175 1.94 -2.93 -8.99
C SER A 175 1.03 -3.45 -10.10
N VAL A 176 0.17 -2.57 -10.65
CA VAL A 176 -0.60 -2.87 -11.84
C VAL A 176 0.35 -2.87 -13.04
N SER A 177 1.34 -3.78 -13.05
CA SER A 177 1.65 -4.40 -14.33
C SER A 177 0.40 -5.20 -14.64
N ARG A 178 -0.44 -4.72 -15.56
CA ARG A 178 -1.52 -5.51 -16.17
C ARG A 178 -0.89 -6.61 -17.02
N ASN A 179 -0.14 -7.50 -16.38
CA ASN A 179 0.16 -8.81 -16.94
C ASN A 179 -1.15 -9.57 -16.85
N ILE A 180 -1.96 -9.36 -17.87
CA ILE A 180 -3.22 -10.06 -18.07
C ILE A 180 -2.87 -11.34 -18.82
N VAL A 181 -3.33 -12.47 -18.30
CA VAL A 181 -3.21 -13.76 -18.97
C VAL A 181 -4.59 -14.14 -19.47
N GLU A 182 -4.66 -14.59 -20.72
CA GLU A 182 -5.86 -15.22 -21.26
C GLU A 182 -5.94 -16.65 -20.70
N ILE A 183 -7.02 -16.94 -19.98
CA ILE A 183 -7.35 -18.28 -19.51
C ILE A 183 -8.63 -18.76 -20.18
N ASN A 184 -8.76 -20.07 -20.37
CA ASN A 184 -10.02 -20.68 -20.79
C ASN A 184 -10.66 -21.37 -19.58
N ALA A 185 -11.83 -20.92 -19.16
CA ALA A 185 -12.46 -21.39 -17.92
C ALA A 185 -13.99 -21.47 -18.03
N LYS A 186 -14.60 -22.39 -17.27
CA LYS A 186 -16.06 -22.54 -17.11
C LYS A 186 -16.50 -21.94 -15.78
N ILE A 187 -17.52 -21.09 -15.77
CA ILE A 187 -18.09 -20.53 -14.54
C ILE A 187 -19.10 -21.50 -13.95
N LYS A 188 -18.81 -22.05 -12.78
CA LYS A 188 -19.72 -22.98 -12.07
C LYS A 188 -20.71 -22.26 -11.17
N VAL A 189 -20.19 -21.34 -10.36
CA VAL A 189 -20.94 -20.67 -9.30
C VAL A 189 -20.55 -19.20 -9.26
N GLU A 190 -21.52 -18.34 -9.04
CA GLU A 190 -21.31 -16.91 -8.82
C GLU A 190 -21.62 -16.56 -7.37
N SER A 191 -20.77 -15.70 -6.80
CA SER A 191 -21.05 -14.94 -5.59
C SER A 191 -21.07 -13.44 -5.93
N PRO A 192 -21.51 -12.57 -5.01
CA PRO A 192 -21.49 -11.13 -5.24
C PRO A 192 -20.11 -10.58 -5.63
N LYS A 193 -19.02 -11.15 -5.09
CA LYS A 193 -17.65 -10.63 -5.25
C LYS A 193 -16.69 -11.54 -6.04
N ALA A 194 -17.04 -12.81 -6.27
CA ALA A 194 -16.16 -13.78 -6.90
C ALA A 194 -16.93 -14.83 -7.72
N LEU A 195 -16.25 -15.47 -8.67
CA LEU A 195 -16.74 -16.59 -9.46
C LEU A 195 -15.94 -17.85 -9.09
N LEU A 196 -16.61 -18.99 -8.98
CA LEU A 196 -15.95 -20.29 -8.97
C LEU A 196 -15.78 -20.72 -10.42
N ILE A 197 -14.53 -20.84 -10.85
CA ILE A 197 -14.21 -21.25 -12.22
C ILE A 197 -13.52 -22.61 -12.25
N THR A 198 -13.73 -23.35 -13.33
CA THR A 198 -13.08 -24.63 -13.62
C THR A 198 -12.28 -24.49 -14.90
N LEU A 199 -10.99 -24.80 -14.86
CA LEU A 199 -10.13 -24.79 -16.04
C LEU A 199 -10.30 -26.07 -16.86
N ASP A 200 -9.80 -26.05 -18.09
CA ASP A 200 -9.74 -27.25 -18.95
C ASP A 200 -8.87 -28.36 -18.33
N SER A 201 -7.93 -28.02 -17.42
CA SER A 201 -7.16 -28.97 -16.61
C SER A 201 -7.98 -29.70 -15.54
N GLY A 202 -9.23 -29.29 -15.29
CA GLY A 202 -10.10 -29.83 -14.25
C GLY A 202 -9.91 -29.19 -12.87
N GLU A 203 -8.98 -28.25 -12.73
CA GLU A 203 -8.76 -27.51 -11.49
C GLU A 203 -9.86 -26.46 -11.24
N GLU A 204 -10.27 -26.33 -9.98
CA GLU A 204 -11.33 -25.42 -9.55
C GLU A 204 -10.79 -24.41 -8.55
N PHE A 205 -11.07 -23.12 -8.77
CA PHE A 205 -10.68 -22.07 -7.85
C PHE A 205 -11.61 -20.86 -7.93
N TRP A 206 -11.59 -20.07 -6.86
CA TRP A 206 -12.33 -18.82 -6.78
C TRP A 206 -11.51 -17.68 -7.35
N ILE A 207 -12.13 -16.92 -8.25
CA ILE A 207 -11.57 -15.72 -8.86
C ILE A 207 -12.41 -14.49 -8.50
N PRO A 208 -11.82 -13.42 -7.93
CA PRO A 208 -12.52 -12.16 -7.72
C PRO A 208 -13.04 -11.57 -9.03
N LYS A 209 -14.24 -10.97 -9.02
CA LYS A 209 -14.78 -10.30 -10.21
C LYS A 209 -13.94 -9.08 -10.62
N SER A 210 -13.31 -8.42 -9.66
CA SER A 210 -12.47 -7.23 -9.86
C SER A 210 -11.19 -7.52 -10.64
N THR A 211 -10.82 -8.78 -10.82
CA THR A 211 -9.57 -9.20 -11.46
C THR A 211 -9.80 -9.83 -12.83
N ILE A 212 -11.04 -9.81 -13.31
CA ILE A 212 -11.45 -10.23 -14.65
C ILE A 212 -11.69 -8.97 -15.48
N HIS A 213 -10.93 -8.81 -16.55
CA HIS A 213 -10.95 -7.63 -17.43
C HIS A 213 -11.72 -7.86 -18.74
N SER A 214 -12.19 -9.09 -18.97
CA SER A 214 -13.06 -9.42 -20.10
C SER A 214 -14.53 -9.45 -19.68
N THR A 215 -15.42 -9.28 -20.65
CA THR A 215 -16.82 -9.65 -20.48
C THR A 215 -16.95 -11.17 -20.28
N TYR A 216 -17.88 -11.59 -19.44
CA TYR A 216 -18.15 -13.00 -19.16
C TYR A 216 -19.65 -13.22 -18.96
N ASP A 217 -20.13 -14.42 -19.27
CA ASP A 217 -21.53 -14.80 -19.13
C ASP A 217 -21.69 -15.87 -18.05
N VAL A 218 -22.36 -15.52 -16.97
CA VAL A 218 -22.62 -16.41 -15.82
C VAL A 218 -23.76 -17.40 -16.12
N ASN A 219 -24.61 -17.12 -17.10
CA ASN A 219 -25.76 -17.96 -17.44
C ASN A 219 -25.35 -19.22 -18.20
N GLU A 220 -24.24 -19.17 -18.96
CA GLU A 220 -23.71 -20.30 -19.73
C GLU A 220 -22.75 -21.20 -18.92
N LYS A 221 -23.26 -21.85 -17.86
CA LYS A 221 -22.48 -22.69 -16.92
C LYS A 221 -21.71 -23.88 -17.51
N LYS A 222 -21.99 -24.27 -18.76
CA LYS A 222 -21.40 -25.46 -19.41
C LYS A 222 -20.34 -25.14 -20.46
N LYS A 223 -20.21 -23.88 -20.88
CA LYS A 223 -19.33 -23.47 -21.97
C LYS A 223 -18.04 -22.86 -21.41
N SER A 224 -16.90 -23.30 -21.92
CA SER A 224 -15.62 -22.63 -21.60
C SER A 224 -15.62 -21.26 -22.27
N GLN A 225 -15.23 -20.24 -21.52
CA GLN A 225 -15.12 -18.86 -21.99
C GLN A 225 -13.68 -18.41 -21.81
N LYS A 226 -13.20 -17.64 -22.80
CA LYS A 226 -11.91 -16.97 -22.71
C LYS A 226 -12.04 -15.79 -21.76
N MET A 227 -11.24 -15.78 -20.70
CA MET A 227 -11.25 -14.74 -19.68
C MET A 227 -9.88 -14.09 -19.62
N LEU A 228 -9.87 -12.77 -19.60
CA LEU A 228 -8.66 -11.98 -19.37
C LEU A 228 -8.53 -11.73 -17.87
N VAL A 229 -7.51 -12.31 -17.25
CA VAL A 229 -7.36 -12.35 -15.79
C VAL A 229 -5.98 -11.87 -15.37
N ASP A 230 -5.90 -11.21 -14.22
CA ASP A 230 -4.61 -10.83 -13.65
C ASP A 230 -3.71 -12.06 -13.40
N LYS A 231 -2.48 -12.02 -13.90
CA LYS A 231 -1.49 -13.11 -13.79
C LYS A 231 -1.24 -13.57 -12.35
N TRP A 232 -1.27 -12.66 -11.39
CA TRP A 232 -1.01 -12.98 -9.98
C TRP A 232 -2.01 -13.99 -9.39
N ILE A 233 -3.26 -14.00 -9.87
CA ILE A 233 -4.26 -15.00 -9.43
C ILE A 233 -3.90 -16.38 -9.94
N ILE A 234 -3.37 -16.45 -11.16
CA ILE A 234 -2.96 -17.70 -11.78
C ILE A 234 -1.71 -18.24 -11.08
N GLU A 235 -0.75 -17.36 -10.76
CA GLU A 235 0.46 -17.70 -10.01
C GLU A 235 0.15 -18.10 -8.55
N LYS A 236 -0.74 -17.37 -7.86
CA LYS A 236 -1.15 -17.67 -6.48
C LYS A 236 -1.78 -19.05 -6.34
N ASN A 237 -2.58 -19.45 -7.32
CA ASN A 237 -3.24 -20.75 -7.34
C ASN A 237 -2.37 -21.85 -7.98
N LYS A 238 -1.12 -21.55 -8.36
CA LYS A 238 -0.14 -22.49 -8.97
C LYS A 238 -0.60 -23.14 -10.29
N ILE A 239 -1.42 -22.41 -11.05
CA ILE A 239 -2.11 -22.93 -12.24
C ILE A 239 -1.20 -22.96 -13.48
N LEU A 240 -0.20 -22.09 -13.53
CA LEU A 240 0.84 -22.11 -14.56
C LEU A 240 2.18 -22.47 -13.90
N LYS A 241 2.78 -23.57 -14.36
CA LYS A 241 4.20 -23.88 -14.12
C LYS A 241 5.06 -23.24 -15.20
#